data_AF-A0A2E7KXF9-F1
#
_entry.id   AF-A0A2E7KXF9-F1
#
_cell.length_a   1.000
_cell.length_b   1.000
_cell.length_c   1.000
_cell.angle_alpha   90.00
_cell.angle_beta   90.00
_cell.angle_gamma   90.00
#
_symmetry.space_group_name_H-M   'P 1'
#
loop_
_entity.id
_entity.type
_entity.pdbx_description
1 polymer ?
#
loop_
_entity_poly.entity_id
_entity_poly.type
_entity_poly.pdbx_seq_one_letter_code
_entity_poly.pdbx_strand_id
1 'polypeptide(L)'
;MFKSLKLITFNSTLFILVFYNCLDSKADILDYFKRDLSKVPSREKLEAQEPIARKEYKKAIDNEKKGKERAAINIHRTIVKKYTFTTAAAESQFKIGEYYMKLGKDKKAFEAFQDFVVKHKSSDSFMKAISNQYNIANGVLSDKKEKKLKLIPDKVRDSELLSWFQSIIESAPFSKYSPLAQFALAESYQNDKKISLAIASYQKLVDKYPNHKLSSEAQYRIGDIARTQINLGSRDSANITHAKNAMEDVIVAYENSPRAKEAKIALKQLNSIEGTQLYETGLFYEKQNQLRSAVIYYEKAVKSSNNTIKELATQRINAISKLSTPRGNTTPTTRNKPKETSNKLQSGDKVDTTTPATEEGPLIAPPDGP
;
A
#
# COMPACT_ATOMS: atom_id res chain seq x y z
N MET A 1 31.60 58.37 -35.17
CA MET A 1 30.68 57.28 -34.79
C MET A 1 30.50 57.33 -33.30
N PHE A 2 29.32 57.77 -32.85
CA PHE A 2 28.97 58.04 -31.46
C PHE A 2 28.34 56.80 -30.81
N LYS A 3 28.38 56.81 -29.46
CA LYS A 3 27.64 56.00 -28.48
C LYS A 3 28.25 54.65 -28.13
N SER A 4 28.21 54.17 -26.89
CA SER A 4 28.08 54.73 -25.53
C SER A 4 27.92 53.48 -24.68
N LEU A 5 28.76 53.31 -23.67
CA LEU A 5 28.63 52.31 -22.61
C LEU A 5 27.21 52.41 -22.01
N LYS A 6 26.42 51.33 -22.07
CA LYS A 6 25.19 51.19 -21.28
C LYS A 6 25.35 50.05 -20.29
N LEU A 7 25.50 50.45 -19.03
CA LEU A 7 25.12 49.70 -17.84
C LEU A 7 23.71 49.12 -18.05
N ILE A 8 23.56 47.81 -17.89
CA ILE A 8 22.26 47.20 -17.63
C ILE A 8 22.31 46.72 -16.18
N THR A 9 21.78 47.56 -15.31
CA THR A 9 21.39 47.24 -13.94
C THR A 9 20.24 46.22 -14.00
N PHE A 10 20.46 45.00 -13.54
CA PHE A 10 19.36 44.06 -13.31
C PHE A 10 18.83 44.24 -11.88
N ASN A 11 17.58 44.68 -11.81
CA ASN A 11 16.85 45.00 -10.59
C ASN A 11 16.81 43.81 -9.62
N SER A 12 17.37 44.05 -8.44
CA SER A 12 17.25 43.27 -7.23
C SER A 12 15.91 43.57 -6.54
N THR A 13 14.83 42.94 -6.97
CA THR A 13 13.57 42.80 -6.21
C THR A 13 12.61 41.94 -7.03
N LEU A 14 12.44 40.66 -6.66
CA LEU A 14 11.15 39.94 -6.62
C LEU A 14 11.40 38.44 -6.37
N PHE A 15 11.69 38.06 -5.11
CA PHE A 15 11.44 36.69 -4.64
C PHE A 15 11.31 36.70 -3.11
N ILE A 16 10.28 37.37 -2.62
CA ILE A 16 9.80 37.23 -1.23
C ILE A 16 8.29 37.08 -1.33
N LEU A 17 7.77 36.06 -0.62
CA LEU A 17 6.36 35.66 -0.43
C LEU A 17 5.87 34.46 -1.25
N VAL A 18 6.30 33.25 -0.85
CA VAL A 18 5.36 32.18 -0.44
C VAL A 18 6.04 31.32 0.65
N PHE A 19 6.07 31.83 1.87
CA PHE A 19 6.23 31.01 3.09
C PHE A 19 5.39 31.66 4.19
N TYR A 20 4.08 31.50 4.08
CA TYR A 20 3.16 31.70 5.20
C TYR A 20 2.17 30.55 5.21
N ASN A 21 2.59 29.46 5.85
CA ASN A 21 1.80 28.58 6.71
C ASN A 21 2.65 27.36 7.09
N CYS A 22 3.64 27.60 7.96
CA CYS A 22 4.25 26.57 8.79
C CYS A 22 4.71 27.24 10.10
N LEU A 23 3.75 27.64 10.92
CA LEU A 23 3.98 27.97 12.33
C LEU A 23 3.34 26.86 13.17
N ASP A 24 4.05 25.75 13.31
CA ASP A 24 4.52 25.27 14.62
C ASP A 24 5.20 23.90 14.44
N SER A 25 6.45 23.91 13.98
CA SER A 25 7.43 22.96 14.48
C SER A 25 8.80 23.62 14.40
N LYS A 26 9.21 24.24 15.51
CA LYS A 26 10.63 24.51 15.74
C LYS A 26 11.33 23.19 16.02
N ALA A 27 11.45 22.34 15.00
CA ALA A 27 12.46 21.30 15.01
C ALA A 27 13.79 21.99 14.68
N ASP A 28 14.45 22.48 15.72
CA ASP A 28 15.80 23.03 15.62
C ASP A 28 16.71 21.99 14.93
N ILE A 29 17.21 22.31 13.73
CA ILE A 29 18.28 21.55 13.06
C ILE A 29 19.50 21.37 13.98
N LEU A 30 19.67 22.26 14.96
CA LEU A 30 20.69 22.19 16.01
C LEU A 30 20.41 21.15 17.09
N ASP A 31 19.16 20.74 17.31
CA ASP A 31 18.81 19.70 18.29
C ASP A 31 19.26 18.30 17.81
N TYR A 32 19.34 18.11 16.49
CA TYR A 32 19.91 16.91 15.86
C TYR A 32 21.41 16.71 16.19
N PHE A 33 22.12 17.80 16.48
CA PHE A 33 23.53 17.80 16.86
C PHE A 33 23.76 17.80 18.38
N LYS A 34 22.71 17.85 19.22
CA LYS A 34 22.83 17.70 20.68
C LYS A 34 22.90 16.24 21.12
N ARG A 35 23.60 15.38 20.36
CA ARG A 35 24.14 14.16 20.98
C ARG A 35 25.25 14.60 21.90
N ASP A 36 25.19 14.17 23.16
CA ASP A 36 26.22 14.39 24.17
C ASP A 36 27.59 13.89 23.67
N LEU A 37 28.32 14.76 22.96
CA LEU A 37 29.62 14.49 22.34
C LEU A 37 30.70 14.21 23.40
N SER A 38 30.44 14.51 24.68
CA SER A 38 31.35 14.20 25.78
C SER A 38 31.60 12.69 25.95
N LYS A 39 30.70 11.85 25.41
CA LYS A 39 30.81 10.38 25.45
C LYS A 39 31.55 9.78 24.26
N VAL A 40 31.86 10.57 23.23
CA VAL A 40 32.63 10.12 22.07
C VAL A 40 34.12 10.29 22.42
N PRO A 41 34.90 9.19 22.55
CA PRO A 41 36.30 9.29 22.91
C PRO A 41 37.09 10.09 21.86
N SER A 42 38.13 10.80 22.29
CA SER A 42 39.08 11.42 21.35
C SER A 42 39.70 10.36 20.44
N ARG A 43 40.09 10.75 19.22
CA ARG A 43 40.69 9.85 18.24
C ARG A 43 41.87 9.04 18.82
N GLU A 44 42.73 9.70 19.59
CA GLU A 44 43.85 9.07 20.28
C GLU A 44 43.41 7.98 21.27
N LYS A 45 42.33 8.21 22.04
CA LYS A 45 41.77 7.20 22.95
C LYS A 45 41.17 6.02 22.19
N LEU A 46 40.57 6.25 21.02
CA LEU A 46 40.05 5.18 20.16
C LEU A 46 41.20 4.33 19.59
N GLU A 47 42.25 4.98 19.09
CA GLU A 47 43.44 4.33 18.55
C GLU A 47 44.15 3.48 19.62
N ALA A 48 44.20 3.95 20.87
CA ALA A 48 44.76 3.18 21.99
C ALA A 48 43.87 1.99 22.42
N GLN A 49 42.54 2.11 22.31
CA GLN A 49 41.60 1.05 22.69
C GLN A 49 41.51 -0.08 21.66
N GLU A 50 41.64 0.22 20.37
CA GLU A 50 41.52 -0.75 19.28
C GLU A 50 42.42 -1.99 19.46
N PRO A 51 43.75 -1.91 19.71
CA PRO A 51 44.58 -3.10 19.87
C PRO A 51 44.19 -3.93 21.10
N ILE A 52 43.73 -3.29 22.18
CA ILE A 52 43.29 -3.96 23.40
C ILE A 52 41.99 -4.74 23.11
N ALA A 53 41.02 -4.08 22.46
CA ALA A 53 39.76 -4.68 22.06
C ALA A 53 39.98 -5.84 21.07
N ARG A 54 40.93 -5.68 20.13
CA ARG A 54 41.32 -6.73 19.17
C ARG A 54 41.93 -7.95 19.85
N LYS A 55 42.76 -7.76 20.88
CA LYS A 55 43.31 -8.87 21.68
C LYS A 55 42.21 -9.66 22.38
N GLU A 56 41.25 -8.98 23.02
CA GLU A 56 40.09 -9.62 23.63
C GLU A 56 39.19 -10.31 22.59
N TYR A 57 39.01 -9.70 21.41
CA TYR A 57 38.25 -10.31 20.32
C TYR A 57 38.88 -11.62 19.86
N LYS A 58 40.21 -11.65 19.65
CA LYS A 58 40.93 -12.88 19.31
C LYS A 58 40.72 -13.98 20.36
N LYS A 59 40.77 -13.62 21.64
CA LYS A 59 40.49 -14.53 22.76
C LYS A 59 39.06 -15.07 22.71
N ALA A 60 38.08 -14.25 22.34
CA ALA A 60 36.70 -14.70 22.16
C ALA A 60 36.61 -15.74 21.04
N ILE A 61 37.17 -15.45 19.87
CA ILE A 61 37.22 -16.37 18.72
C ILE A 61 37.94 -17.69 19.06
N ASP A 62 39.04 -17.64 19.82
CA ASP A 62 39.73 -18.85 20.25
C ASP A 62 38.88 -19.70 21.20
N ASN A 63 38.02 -19.08 22.01
CA ASN A 63 37.04 -19.82 22.82
C ASN A 63 35.94 -20.42 21.96
N GLU A 64 35.46 -19.73 20.92
CA GLU A 64 34.48 -20.28 19.96
C GLU A 64 35.03 -21.53 19.27
N LYS A 65 36.27 -21.47 18.78
CA LYS A 65 36.96 -22.61 18.15
C LYS A 65 37.10 -23.81 19.08
N LYS A 66 37.21 -23.57 20.39
CA LYS A 66 37.27 -24.61 21.43
C LYS A 66 35.89 -25.09 21.89
N GLY A 67 34.80 -24.65 21.26
CA GLY A 67 33.42 -24.96 21.66
C GLY A 67 32.98 -24.29 22.96
N LYS A 68 33.77 -23.36 23.52
CA LYS A 68 33.47 -22.65 24.77
C LYS A 68 32.60 -21.42 24.50
N GLU A 69 31.43 -21.63 23.92
CA GLU A 69 30.57 -20.55 23.41
C GLU A 69 30.11 -19.57 24.49
N ARG A 70 29.79 -20.07 25.70
CA ARG A 70 29.40 -19.21 26.84
C ARG A 70 30.55 -18.29 27.29
N ALA A 71 31.79 -18.74 27.22
CA ALA A 71 32.94 -17.91 27.55
C ALA A 71 33.16 -16.86 26.45
N ALA A 72 33.09 -17.28 25.18
CA ALA A 72 33.21 -16.38 24.04
C ALA A 72 32.18 -15.24 24.06
N ILE A 73 30.88 -15.57 24.26
CA ILE A 73 29.81 -14.57 24.27
C ILE A 73 29.97 -13.55 25.41
N ASN A 74 30.49 -13.98 26.56
CA ASN A 74 30.75 -13.08 27.68
C ASN A 74 31.90 -12.12 27.38
N ILE A 75 32.94 -12.58 26.67
CA ILE A 75 34.03 -11.73 26.20
C ILE A 75 33.49 -10.73 25.17
N HIS A 76 32.70 -11.17 24.18
CA HIS A 76 32.09 -10.27 23.20
C HIS A 76 31.22 -9.19 23.85
N ARG A 77 30.37 -9.54 24.82
CA ARG A 77 29.59 -8.54 25.58
C ARG A 77 30.48 -7.56 26.34
N THR A 78 31.60 -8.04 26.89
CA THR A 78 32.57 -7.18 27.58
C THR A 78 33.21 -6.19 26.61
N ILE A 79 33.56 -6.64 25.40
CA ILE A 79 34.12 -5.77 24.36
C ILE A 79 33.12 -4.69 23.97
N VAL A 80 31.87 -5.05 23.68
CA VAL A 80 30.80 -4.09 23.31
C VAL A 80 30.58 -3.05 24.41
N LYS A 81 30.63 -3.46 25.68
CA LYS A 81 30.41 -2.57 26.83
C LYS A 81 31.62 -1.66 27.12
N LYS A 82 32.85 -2.16 27.02
CA LYS A 82 34.07 -1.42 27.41
C LYS A 82 34.73 -0.65 26.27
N TYR A 83 34.59 -1.14 25.05
CA TYR A 83 35.28 -0.64 23.86
C TYR A 83 34.28 -0.27 22.75
N THR A 84 33.14 0.34 23.11
CA THR A 84 31.95 0.52 22.26
C THR A 84 32.20 1.12 20.87
N PHE A 85 33.21 1.95 20.71
CA PHE A 85 33.53 2.66 19.47
C PHE A 85 34.61 1.97 18.61
N THR A 86 35.14 0.83 19.07
CA THR A 86 36.17 0.07 18.34
C THR A 86 35.55 -0.81 17.25
N THR A 87 36.35 -1.16 16.24
CA THR A 87 35.93 -2.10 15.19
C THR A 87 35.63 -3.47 15.79
N ALA A 88 36.43 -3.88 16.78
CA ALA A 88 36.22 -5.12 17.54
C ALA A 88 34.88 -5.14 18.30
N ALA A 89 34.34 -4.00 18.75
CA ALA A 89 33.00 -3.95 19.34
C ALA A 89 31.90 -4.18 18.32
N ALA A 90 31.98 -3.57 17.13
CA ALA A 90 31.04 -3.83 16.05
C ALA A 90 31.04 -5.32 15.65
N GLU A 91 32.22 -5.89 15.43
CA GLU A 91 32.37 -7.32 15.12
C GLU A 91 31.84 -8.22 16.26
N SER A 92 32.14 -7.88 17.51
CA SER A 92 31.62 -8.62 18.68
C SER A 92 30.11 -8.55 18.79
N GLN A 93 29.52 -7.40 18.49
CA GLN A 93 28.07 -7.24 18.54
C GLN A 93 27.37 -8.05 17.45
N PHE A 94 27.94 -8.09 16.25
CA PHE A 94 27.48 -8.98 15.19
C PHE A 94 27.55 -10.46 15.61
N LYS A 95 28.68 -10.88 16.23
CA LYS A 95 28.87 -12.23 16.78
C LYS A 95 27.83 -12.61 17.85
N ILE A 96 27.41 -11.66 18.68
CA ILE A 96 26.34 -11.89 19.66
C ILE A 96 25.02 -12.28 18.97
N GLY A 97 24.68 -11.62 17.85
CA GLY A 97 23.52 -11.98 17.04
C GLY A 97 23.61 -13.39 16.46
N GLU A 98 24.76 -13.74 15.85
CA GLU A 98 25.01 -15.08 15.29
C GLU A 98 24.88 -16.17 16.35
N TYR A 99 25.38 -15.91 17.57
CA TYR A 99 25.27 -16.84 18.68
C TYR A 99 23.81 -17.11 19.07
N TYR A 100 22.99 -16.07 19.21
CA TYR A 100 21.57 -16.27 19.54
C TYR A 100 20.81 -16.96 18.42
N MET A 101 21.17 -16.69 17.17
CA MET A 101 20.61 -17.36 16.00
C MET A 101 20.93 -18.86 16.03
N LYS A 102 22.17 -19.24 16.33
CA LYS A 102 22.59 -20.65 16.49
C LYS A 102 21.82 -21.37 17.60
N LEU A 103 21.46 -20.66 18.67
CA LEU A 103 20.66 -21.21 19.78
C LEU A 103 19.16 -21.30 19.48
N GLY A 104 18.69 -20.86 18.31
CA GLY A 104 17.26 -20.77 17.98
C GLY A 104 16.50 -19.74 18.82
N LYS A 105 17.20 -18.73 19.36
CA LYS A 105 16.59 -17.66 20.17
C LYS A 105 16.28 -16.46 19.27
N ASP A 106 15.34 -16.64 18.36
CA ASP A 106 15.00 -15.72 17.26
C ASP A 106 14.85 -14.26 17.71
N LYS A 107 14.04 -14.02 18.73
CA LYS A 107 13.84 -12.67 19.28
C LYS A 107 15.15 -12.01 19.72
N LYS A 108 15.95 -12.74 20.51
CA LYS A 108 17.23 -12.22 21.01
C LYS A 108 18.24 -12.02 19.88
N ALA A 109 18.20 -12.88 18.88
CA ALA A 109 19.03 -12.75 17.69
C ALA A 109 18.65 -11.50 16.88
N PHE A 110 17.36 -11.31 16.62
CA PHE A 110 16.84 -10.14 15.92
C PHE A 110 17.18 -8.84 16.65
N GLU A 111 16.94 -8.78 17.95
CA GLU A 111 17.27 -7.62 18.80
C GLU A 111 18.77 -7.30 18.77
N ALA A 112 19.64 -8.32 18.86
CA ALA A 112 21.09 -8.13 18.80
C ALA A 112 21.55 -7.59 17.43
N PHE A 113 20.99 -8.10 16.33
CA PHE A 113 21.26 -7.56 15.00
C PHE A 113 20.66 -6.17 14.81
N GLN A 114 19.49 -5.87 15.37
CA GLN A 114 18.89 -4.54 15.31
C GLN A 114 19.76 -3.52 16.04
N ASP A 115 20.24 -3.85 17.23
CA ASP A 115 21.14 -2.98 17.97
C ASP A 115 22.45 -2.74 17.18
N PHE A 116 22.96 -3.76 16.49
CA PHE A 116 24.14 -3.63 15.63
C PHE A 116 23.88 -2.69 14.44
N VAL A 117 22.76 -2.87 13.75
CA VAL A 117 22.34 -2.07 12.59
C VAL A 117 22.14 -0.61 12.98
N VAL A 118 21.61 -0.33 14.17
CA VAL A 118 21.41 1.04 14.65
C VAL A 118 22.74 1.72 15.00
N LYS A 119 23.65 1.00 15.67
CA LYS A 119 24.91 1.57 16.20
C LYS A 119 26.06 1.58 15.19
N HIS A 120 26.09 0.62 14.27
CA HIS A 120 27.24 0.34 13.39
C HIS A 120 26.85 0.36 11.91
N LYS A 121 26.16 1.42 11.47
CA LYS A 121 25.66 1.59 10.09
C LYS A 121 26.75 1.53 9.01
N SER A 122 27.97 1.93 9.33
CA SER A 122 29.11 1.95 8.40
C SER A 122 29.92 0.64 8.40
N SER A 123 29.53 -0.37 9.19
CA SER A 123 30.26 -1.63 9.24
C SER A 123 30.07 -2.45 7.96
N ASP A 124 31.11 -3.14 7.50
CA ASP A 124 31.04 -4.09 6.39
C ASP A 124 30.01 -5.22 6.62
N SER A 125 29.70 -5.51 7.88
CA SER A 125 28.71 -6.52 8.27
C SER A 125 27.28 -5.97 8.32
N PHE A 126 27.04 -4.69 8.04
CA PHE A 126 25.71 -4.06 8.05
C PHE A 126 24.70 -4.84 7.22
N MET A 127 25.01 -5.08 5.94
CA MET A 127 24.09 -5.79 5.04
C MET A 127 23.92 -7.27 5.42
N LYS A 128 24.93 -7.88 6.04
CA LYS A 128 24.82 -9.25 6.58
C LYS A 128 23.87 -9.29 7.78
N ALA A 129 23.87 -8.26 8.62
CA ALA A 129 22.96 -8.16 9.76
C ALA A 129 21.52 -7.98 9.30
N ILE A 130 21.27 -7.10 8.32
CA ILE A 130 19.95 -6.95 7.68
C ILE A 130 19.49 -8.28 7.06
N SER A 131 20.39 -9.01 6.40
CA SER A 131 20.08 -10.35 5.87
C SER A 131 19.66 -11.31 6.96
N ASN A 132 20.40 -11.36 8.08
CA ASN A 132 20.09 -12.26 9.19
C ASN A 132 18.77 -11.89 9.85
N GLN A 133 18.48 -10.59 10.03
CA GLN A 133 17.19 -10.11 10.52
C GLN A 133 16.04 -10.58 9.64
N TYR A 134 16.16 -10.43 8.32
CA TYR A 134 15.15 -10.91 7.39
C TYR A 134 14.98 -12.43 7.47
N ASN A 135 16.09 -13.19 7.52
CA ASN A 135 16.04 -14.64 7.62
C ASN A 135 15.34 -15.11 8.91
N ILE A 136 15.63 -14.46 10.04
CA ILE A 136 14.97 -14.74 11.32
C ILE A 136 13.47 -14.45 11.22
N ALA A 137 13.10 -13.25 10.78
CA ALA A 137 11.69 -12.86 10.66
C ALA A 137 10.93 -13.77 9.69
N ASN A 138 11.51 -14.09 8.54
CA ASN A 138 10.90 -14.98 7.57
C ASN A 138 10.83 -16.44 8.07
N GLY A 139 11.81 -16.89 8.84
CA GLY A 139 11.78 -18.21 9.49
C GLY A 139 10.61 -18.33 10.45
N VAL A 140 10.45 -17.35 11.36
CA VAL A 140 9.32 -17.29 12.29
C VAL A 140 7.98 -17.22 11.55
N LEU A 141 7.89 -16.44 10.47
CA LEU A 141 6.68 -16.37 9.64
C LEU A 141 6.35 -17.72 8.99
N SER A 142 7.35 -18.44 8.48
CA SER A 142 7.18 -19.74 7.83
C SER A 142 6.76 -20.82 8.83
N ASP A 143 7.43 -20.88 9.98
CA ASP A 143 7.06 -21.74 11.10
C ASP A 143 5.61 -21.52 11.55
N LYS A 144 5.15 -20.27 11.56
CA LYS A 144 3.75 -19.94 11.85
C LYS A 144 2.82 -20.50 10.79
N LYS A 145 3.12 -20.32 9.49
CA LYS A 145 2.31 -20.86 8.39
C LYS A 145 2.16 -22.39 8.53
N GLU A 146 3.22 -23.11 8.91
CA GLU A 146 3.17 -24.55 9.16
C GLU A 146 2.40 -24.91 10.44
N LYS A 147 2.67 -24.20 11.55
CA LYS A 147 2.06 -24.47 12.87
C LYS A 147 0.61 -24.00 12.98
N LYS A 148 0.12 -23.13 12.09
CA LYS A 148 -1.32 -22.78 11.98
C LYS A 148 -2.20 -23.99 11.69
N LEU A 149 -1.62 -25.14 11.34
CA LEU A 149 -2.28 -26.44 11.32
C LEU A 149 -2.60 -27.00 12.73
N LYS A 150 -2.18 -26.34 13.83
CA LYS A 150 -2.39 -26.76 15.23
C LYS A 150 -2.81 -25.61 16.16
N LEU A 151 -4.13 -25.53 16.41
CA LEU A 151 -4.89 -25.13 17.62
C LEU A 151 -4.36 -24.14 18.71
N ILE A 152 -3.48 -23.15 18.45
CA ILE A 152 -3.09 -22.14 19.48
C ILE A 152 -3.39 -20.68 19.03
N PRO A 153 -3.98 -19.81 19.89
CA PRO A 153 -4.30 -18.42 19.52
C PRO A 153 -3.05 -17.53 19.34
N ASP A 154 -2.93 -16.95 18.14
CA ASP A 154 -1.71 -16.34 17.56
C ASP A 154 -1.41 -14.84 17.92
N LYS A 155 -2.30 -14.13 18.63
CA LYS A 155 -2.34 -12.64 18.59
C LYS A 155 -1.10 -11.89 19.09
N VAL A 156 -0.36 -12.36 20.10
CA VAL A 156 0.76 -11.58 20.70
C VAL A 156 2.02 -11.65 19.84
N ARG A 157 2.32 -12.84 19.30
CA ARG A 157 3.51 -13.09 18.47
C ARG A 157 3.45 -12.34 17.13
N ASP A 158 2.25 -11.99 16.69
CA ASP A 158 2.02 -11.33 15.41
C ASP A 158 2.45 -9.87 15.43
N SER A 159 2.12 -9.13 16.49
CA SER A 159 2.49 -7.72 16.60
C SER A 159 4.01 -7.51 16.58
N GLU A 160 4.76 -8.38 17.26
CA GLU A 160 6.22 -8.33 17.31
C GLU A 160 6.85 -8.65 15.95
N LEU A 161 6.37 -9.70 15.26
CA LEU A 161 6.89 -10.05 13.94
C LEU A 161 6.65 -8.95 12.90
N LEU A 162 5.49 -8.27 12.93
CA LEU A 162 5.24 -7.12 12.07
C LEU A 162 6.25 -5.99 12.34
N SER A 163 6.58 -5.73 13.62
CA SER A 163 7.58 -4.73 14.00
C SER A 163 9.00 -5.07 13.52
N TRP A 164 9.33 -6.36 13.41
CA TRP A 164 10.62 -6.81 12.87
C TRP A 164 10.74 -6.50 11.38
N PHE A 165 9.71 -6.82 10.58
CA PHE A 165 9.70 -6.44 9.17
C PHE A 165 9.77 -4.93 8.98
N GLN A 166 9.02 -4.16 9.79
CA GLN A 166 9.10 -2.70 9.78
C GLN A 166 10.51 -2.19 10.10
N SER A 167 11.16 -2.76 11.11
CA SER A 167 12.53 -2.38 11.50
C SER A 167 13.54 -2.62 10.36
N ILE A 168 13.40 -3.71 9.61
CA ILE A 168 14.24 -4.00 8.43
C ILE A 168 14.06 -2.92 7.36
N ILE A 169 12.80 -2.58 7.04
CA ILE A 169 12.45 -1.61 6.00
C ILE A 169 12.98 -0.22 6.37
N GLU A 170 12.83 0.18 7.63
CA GLU A 170 13.31 1.48 8.14
C GLU A 170 14.83 1.55 8.24
N SER A 171 15.47 0.44 8.64
CA SER A 171 16.92 0.41 8.83
C SER A 171 17.70 0.40 7.52
N ALA A 172 17.17 -0.23 6.48
CA ALA A 172 17.86 -0.33 5.19
C ALA A 172 16.90 -0.20 3.99
N PRO A 173 16.24 0.95 3.75
CA PRO A 173 15.20 1.10 2.73
C PRO A 173 15.63 0.66 1.32
N PHE A 174 16.89 0.86 0.94
CA PHE A 174 17.41 0.50 -0.39
C PHE A 174 18.00 -0.92 -0.47
N SER A 175 17.90 -1.72 0.60
CA SER A 175 18.39 -3.09 0.60
C SER A 175 17.52 -3.99 -0.27
N LYS A 176 18.10 -5.08 -0.78
CA LYS A 176 17.36 -6.16 -1.45
C LYS A 176 16.32 -6.85 -0.54
N TYR A 177 16.38 -6.64 0.78
CA TYR A 177 15.48 -7.25 1.76
C TYR A 177 14.27 -6.37 2.08
N SER A 178 14.35 -5.06 1.87
CA SER A 178 13.24 -4.14 2.15
C SER A 178 11.99 -4.38 1.32
N PRO A 179 12.04 -4.58 -0.01
CA PRO A 179 10.85 -4.96 -0.75
C PRO A 179 10.32 -6.35 -0.33
N LEU A 180 11.18 -7.28 0.09
CA LEU A 180 10.76 -8.60 0.59
C LEU A 180 10.03 -8.48 1.93
N ALA A 181 10.58 -7.70 2.87
CA ALA A 181 9.99 -7.42 4.17
C ALA A 181 8.67 -6.65 4.05
N GLN A 182 8.60 -5.67 3.14
CA GLN A 182 7.37 -4.92 2.87
C GLN A 182 6.26 -5.83 2.32
N PHE A 183 6.61 -6.78 1.45
CA PHE A 183 5.68 -7.77 0.93
C PHE A 183 5.20 -8.73 2.03
N ALA A 184 6.12 -9.27 2.84
CA ALA A 184 5.79 -10.16 3.95
C ALA A 184 4.91 -9.48 5.02
N LEU A 185 5.15 -8.19 5.27
CA LEU A 185 4.31 -7.35 6.13
C LEU A 185 2.88 -7.23 5.58
N ALA A 186 2.74 -6.97 4.27
CA ALA A 186 1.45 -6.89 3.61
C ALA A 186 0.69 -8.23 3.62
N GLU A 187 1.37 -9.34 3.32
CA GLU A 187 0.78 -10.69 3.41
C GLU A 187 0.32 -11.01 4.82
N SER A 188 1.09 -10.60 5.83
CA SER A 188 0.74 -10.83 7.23
C SER A 188 -0.55 -10.08 7.61
N TYR A 189 -0.67 -8.81 7.20
CA TYR A 189 -1.92 -8.06 7.38
C TYR A 189 -3.10 -8.68 6.63
N GLN A 190 -2.89 -9.18 5.41
CA GLN A 190 -3.95 -9.83 4.63
C GLN A 190 -4.43 -11.11 5.32
N ASN A 191 -3.50 -11.94 5.78
CA ASN A 191 -3.78 -13.20 6.48
C ASN A 191 -4.51 -12.99 7.82
N ASP A 192 -4.26 -11.86 8.47
CA ASP A 192 -4.93 -11.44 9.70
C ASP A 192 -6.27 -10.71 9.43
N LYS A 193 -6.72 -10.68 8.17
CA LYS A 193 -7.94 -9.99 7.71
C LYS A 193 -7.94 -8.48 7.97
N LYS A 194 -6.76 -7.87 8.18
CA LYS A 194 -6.59 -6.42 8.32
C LYS A 194 -6.45 -5.80 6.94
N ILE A 195 -7.54 -5.85 6.16
CA ILE A 195 -7.55 -5.57 4.72
C ILE A 195 -6.99 -4.18 4.38
N SER A 196 -7.41 -3.13 5.07
CA SER A 196 -6.93 -1.76 4.81
C SER A 196 -5.42 -1.63 5.01
N LEU A 197 -4.86 -2.27 6.05
CA LEU A 197 -3.42 -2.26 6.31
C LEU A 197 -2.65 -3.10 5.28
N ALA A 198 -3.24 -4.19 4.80
CA ALA A 198 -2.66 -5.02 3.75
C ALA A 198 -2.54 -4.24 2.44
N ILE A 199 -3.63 -3.61 1.98
CA ILE A 199 -3.64 -2.77 0.77
C ILE A 199 -2.62 -1.65 0.91
N ALA A 200 -2.62 -0.90 2.02
CA ALA A 200 -1.66 0.18 2.23
C ALA A 200 -0.20 -0.32 2.23
N SER A 201 0.05 -1.53 2.72
CA SER A 201 1.39 -2.12 2.73
C SER A 201 1.83 -2.63 1.37
N TYR A 202 0.92 -3.18 0.56
CA TYR A 202 1.21 -3.52 -0.84
C TYR A 202 1.46 -2.26 -1.67
N GLN A 203 0.65 -1.21 -1.48
CA GLN A 203 0.80 0.04 -2.21
C GLN A 203 2.17 0.67 -1.93
N LYS A 204 2.61 0.69 -0.66
CA LYS A 204 3.97 1.14 -0.29
C LYS A 204 5.07 0.39 -1.03
N LEU A 205 4.88 -0.90 -1.34
CA LEU A 205 5.85 -1.67 -2.10
C LEU A 205 5.89 -1.20 -3.56
N VAL A 206 4.71 -1.04 -4.18
CA VAL A 206 4.57 -0.56 -5.56
C VAL A 206 5.16 0.83 -5.71
N ASP A 207 4.86 1.74 -4.78
CA ASP A 207 5.32 3.12 -4.83
C ASP A 207 6.84 3.24 -4.63
N LYS A 208 7.39 2.52 -3.65
CA LYS A 208 8.81 2.65 -3.28
C LYS A 208 9.74 1.79 -4.12
N TYR A 209 9.25 0.67 -4.65
CA TYR A 209 10.06 -0.32 -5.36
C TYR A 209 9.44 -0.72 -6.71
N PRO A 210 9.00 0.20 -7.59
CA PRO A 210 8.19 -0.13 -8.76
C PRO A 210 8.86 -1.16 -9.70
N ASN A 211 10.18 -1.16 -9.80
CA ASN A 211 10.93 -2.07 -10.68
C ASN A 211 11.26 -3.43 -10.03
N HIS A 212 10.86 -3.68 -8.78
CA HIS A 212 11.12 -4.94 -8.10
C HIS A 212 10.15 -6.03 -8.57
N LYS A 213 10.62 -7.29 -8.65
CA LYS A 213 9.84 -8.44 -9.12
C LYS A 213 8.54 -8.71 -8.34
N LEU A 214 8.45 -8.23 -7.10
CA LEU A 214 7.26 -8.37 -6.25
C LEU A 214 6.24 -7.24 -6.44
N SER A 215 6.56 -6.21 -7.22
CA SER A 215 5.68 -5.04 -7.37
C SER A 215 4.48 -5.37 -8.24
N SER A 216 4.67 -6.17 -9.31
CA SER A 216 3.56 -6.74 -10.06
C SER A 216 2.67 -7.66 -9.21
N GLU A 217 3.29 -8.42 -8.30
CA GLU A 217 2.57 -9.27 -7.35
C GLU A 217 1.74 -8.44 -6.36
N ALA A 218 2.33 -7.40 -5.78
CA ALA A 218 1.70 -6.51 -4.82
C ALA A 218 0.53 -5.74 -5.45
N GLN A 219 0.71 -5.18 -6.65
CA GLN A 219 -0.35 -4.50 -7.37
C GLN A 219 -1.51 -5.45 -7.67
N TYR A 220 -1.20 -6.68 -8.08
CA TYR A 220 -2.23 -7.70 -8.32
C TYR A 220 -2.98 -8.06 -7.03
N ARG A 221 -2.28 -8.21 -5.90
CA ARG A 221 -2.91 -8.49 -4.59
C ARG A 221 -3.88 -7.39 -4.18
N ILE A 222 -3.60 -6.12 -4.47
CA ILE A 222 -4.52 -5.00 -4.17
C ILE A 222 -5.85 -5.20 -4.89
N GLY A 223 -5.82 -5.45 -6.20
CA GLY A 223 -7.06 -5.68 -6.96
C GLY A 223 -7.74 -7.01 -6.60
N ASP A 224 -6.96 -8.05 -6.29
CA ASP A 224 -7.49 -9.36 -5.94
C ASP A 224 -8.26 -9.36 -4.61
N ILE A 225 -7.81 -8.55 -3.65
CA ILE A 225 -8.54 -8.28 -2.40
C ILE A 225 -9.92 -7.68 -2.71
N ALA A 226 -9.97 -6.63 -3.55
CA ALA A 226 -11.23 -5.99 -3.93
C ALA A 226 -12.16 -6.95 -4.69
N ARG A 227 -11.60 -7.73 -5.63
CA ARG A 227 -12.30 -8.78 -6.37
C ARG A 227 -12.89 -9.85 -5.45
N THR A 228 -12.16 -10.24 -4.41
CA THR A 228 -12.63 -11.22 -3.43
C THR A 228 -13.84 -10.68 -2.64
N GLN A 229 -13.84 -9.41 -2.25
CA GLN A 229 -14.98 -8.78 -1.58
C GLN A 229 -16.24 -8.75 -2.46
N ILE A 230 -16.10 -8.45 -3.76
CA ILE A 230 -17.19 -8.51 -4.74
C ILE A 230 -17.77 -9.93 -4.82
N ASN A 231 -16.92 -10.95 -4.86
CA ASN A 231 -17.36 -12.34 -4.90
C ASN A 231 -18.09 -12.77 -3.61
N LEU A 232 -17.74 -12.18 -2.47
CA LEU A 232 -18.40 -12.40 -1.18
C LEU A 232 -19.71 -11.61 -0.99
N GLY A 233 -20.11 -10.79 -1.97
CA GLY A 233 -21.40 -10.10 -1.99
C GLY A 233 -21.32 -8.57 -1.96
N SER A 234 -20.13 -7.97 -1.83
CA SER A 234 -19.95 -6.51 -1.85
C SER A 234 -19.97 -5.94 -3.28
N ARG A 235 -21.02 -6.28 -4.04
CA ARG A 235 -21.14 -6.00 -5.49
C ARG A 235 -21.69 -4.62 -5.83
N ASP A 236 -21.44 -3.60 -5.01
CA ASP A 236 -21.80 -2.25 -5.44
C ASP A 236 -20.92 -1.81 -6.64
N SER A 237 -21.45 -0.87 -7.43
CA SER A 237 -20.79 -0.41 -8.66
C SER A 237 -19.42 0.23 -8.37
N ALA A 238 -19.25 0.86 -7.21
CA ALA A 238 -18.00 1.51 -6.82
C ALA A 238 -16.89 0.47 -6.55
N ASN A 239 -17.20 -0.61 -5.83
CA ASN A 239 -16.26 -1.69 -5.55
C ASN A 239 -15.84 -2.40 -6.83
N ILE A 240 -16.78 -2.67 -7.75
CA ILE A 240 -16.49 -3.26 -9.05
C ILE A 240 -15.57 -2.35 -9.86
N THR A 241 -15.88 -1.06 -9.92
CA THR A 241 -15.03 -0.07 -10.60
C THR A 241 -13.63 -0.04 -10.00
N HIS A 242 -13.50 -0.01 -8.68
CA HIS A 242 -12.21 -0.01 -8.00
C HIS A 242 -11.41 -1.29 -8.29
N ALA A 243 -12.04 -2.47 -8.24
CA ALA A 243 -11.38 -3.72 -8.57
C ALA A 243 -10.93 -3.78 -10.04
N LYS A 244 -11.72 -3.25 -10.98
CA LYS A 244 -11.37 -3.17 -12.39
C LYS A 244 -10.17 -2.25 -12.61
N ASN A 245 -10.20 -1.04 -12.05
CA ASN A 245 -9.10 -0.09 -12.16
C ASN A 245 -7.81 -0.68 -11.61
N ALA A 246 -7.86 -1.35 -10.45
CA ALA A 246 -6.69 -2.01 -9.87
C ALA A 246 -6.13 -3.13 -10.78
N MET A 247 -6.99 -3.88 -11.49
CA MET A 247 -6.55 -4.88 -12.46
C MET A 247 -5.96 -4.24 -13.73
N GLU A 248 -6.55 -3.15 -14.20
CA GLU A 248 -6.03 -2.36 -15.32
C GLU A 248 -4.65 -1.79 -14.99
N ASP A 249 -4.44 -1.29 -13.77
CA ASP A 249 -3.14 -0.82 -13.31
C ASP A 249 -2.06 -1.91 -13.40
N VAL A 250 -2.39 -3.17 -13.05
CA VAL A 250 -1.46 -4.30 -13.21
C VAL A 250 -1.09 -4.50 -14.68
N ILE A 251 -2.09 -4.44 -15.56
CA ILE A 251 -1.91 -4.69 -17.00
C ILE A 251 -1.04 -3.58 -17.61
N VAL A 252 -1.29 -2.33 -17.25
CA VAL A 252 -0.58 -1.17 -17.79
C VAL A 252 0.82 -1.07 -17.21
N ALA A 253 0.98 -1.15 -15.88
CA ALA A 253 2.27 -0.96 -15.24
C ALA A 253 3.21 -2.18 -15.38
N TYR A 254 2.66 -3.39 -15.54
CA TYR A 254 3.44 -4.63 -15.54
C TYR A 254 3.05 -5.57 -16.69
N GLU A 255 2.86 -5.04 -17.89
CA GLU A 255 2.33 -5.76 -19.07
C GLU A 255 2.99 -7.12 -19.35
N ASN A 256 4.30 -7.21 -19.17
CA ASN A 256 5.09 -8.42 -19.43
C ASN A 256 5.14 -9.42 -18.24
N SER A 257 4.50 -9.09 -17.12
CA SER A 257 4.48 -9.97 -15.93
C SER A 257 3.44 -11.10 -16.08
N PRO A 258 3.64 -12.25 -15.41
CA PRO A 258 2.59 -13.27 -15.30
C PRO A 258 1.27 -12.72 -14.74
N ARG A 259 1.36 -11.74 -13.82
CA ARG A 259 0.19 -11.12 -13.19
C ARG A 259 -0.62 -10.26 -14.12
N ALA A 260 -0.04 -9.68 -15.18
CA ALA A 260 -0.84 -8.99 -16.20
C ALA A 260 -1.78 -9.95 -16.95
N LYS A 261 -1.37 -11.20 -17.19
CA LYS A 261 -2.23 -12.21 -17.81
C LYS A 261 -3.39 -12.59 -16.89
N GLU A 262 -3.10 -12.82 -15.61
CA GLU A 262 -4.12 -13.10 -14.60
C GLU A 262 -5.06 -11.93 -14.38
N ALA A 263 -4.54 -10.69 -14.38
CA ALA A 263 -5.32 -9.48 -14.28
C ALA A 263 -6.28 -9.31 -15.49
N LYS A 264 -5.85 -9.63 -16.71
CA LYS A 264 -6.74 -9.64 -17.90
C LYS A 264 -7.91 -10.61 -17.72
N ILE A 265 -7.67 -11.79 -17.15
CA ILE A 265 -8.71 -12.79 -16.87
C ILE A 265 -9.67 -12.26 -15.79
N ALA A 266 -9.13 -11.74 -14.68
CA ALA A 266 -9.93 -11.16 -13.59
C ALA A 266 -10.77 -9.97 -14.07
N LEU A 267 -10.20 -9.09 -14.89
CA LEU A 267 -10.89 -7.95 -15.50
C LEU A 267 -12.06 -8.41 -16.40
N LYS A 268 -11.85 -9.48 -17.19
CA LYS A 268 -12.93 -10.08 -17.99
C LYS A 268 -14.07 -10.57 -17.08
N GLN A 269 -13.76 -11.22 -15.95
CA GLN A 269 -14.78 -11.68 -14.99
C GLN A 269 -15.54 -10.50 -14.34
N LEU A 270 -14.83 -9.47 -13.91
CA LEU A 270 -15.43 -8.25 -13.35
C LEU A 270 -16.37 -7.56 -14.34
N ASN A 271 -15.96 -7.45 -15.62
CA ASN A 271 -16.82 -6.92 -16.69
C ASN A 271 -18.08 -7.77 -16.92
N SER A 272 -18.00 -9.08 -16.72
CA SER A 272 -19.17 -9.95 -16.78
C SER A 272 -20.13 -9.67 -15.62
N ILE A 273 -19.60 -9.53 -14.40
CA ILE A 273 -20.40 -9.25 -13.20
C ILE A 273 -21.13 -7.91 -13.35
N GLU A 274 -20.40 -6.87 -13.74
CA GLU A 274 -20.95 -5.52 -13.97
C GLU A 274 -22.04 -5.54 -15.05
N GLY A 275 -21.78 -6.22 -16.17
CA GLY A 275 -22.74 -6.36 -17.26
C GLY A 275 -24.05 -7.00 -16.82
N THR A 276 -23.98 -8.07 -16.02
CA THR A 276 -25.17 -8.73 -15.46
C THR A 276 -25.98 -7.77 -14.58
N GLN A 277 -25.33 -7.02 -13.69
CA GLN A 277 -26.03 -6.07 -12.82
C GLN A 277 -26.69 -4.93 -13.59
N LEU A 278 -26.01 -4.42 -14.61
CA LEU A 278 -26.57 -3.40 -15.50
C LEU A 278 -27.79 -3.95 -16.25
N TYR A 279 -27.74 -5.20 -16.72
CA TYR A 279 -28.87 -5.84 -17.37
C TYR A 279 -30.06 -6.03 -16.41
N GLU A 280 -29.82 -6.51 -15.18
CA GLU A 280 -30.84 -6.65 -14.14
C GLU A 280 -31.48 -5.30 -13.76
N THR A 281 -30.67 -4.24 -13.69
CA THR A 281 -31.16 -2.87 -13.47
C THR A 281 -32.04 -2.41 -14.64
N GLY A 282 -31.65 -2.73 -15.88
CA GLY A 282 -32.47 -2.50 -17.06
C GLY A 282 -33.84 -3.18 -16.97
N LEU A 283 -33.88 -4.45 -16.55
CA LEU A 283 -35.13 -5.19 -16.34
C LEU A 283 -36.02 -4.55 -15.28
N PHE A 284 -35.44 -4.03 -14.20
CA PHE A 284 -36.16 -3.34 -13.14
C PHE A 284 -36.85 -2.06 -13.65
N TYR A 285 -36.16 -1.25 -14.46
CA TYR A 285 -36.74 -0.05 -15.07
C TYR A 285 -37.77 -0.37 -16.16
N GLU A 286 -37.53 -1.43 -16.95
CA GLU A 286 -38.50 -1.90 -17.96
C GLU A 286 -39.80 -2.33 -17.30
N LYS A 287 -39.74 -3.06 -16.17
CA LYS A 287 -40.92 -3.48 -15.38
C LYS A 287 -41.72 -2.28 -14.85
N GLN A 288 -41.07 -1.15 -14.59
CA GLN A 288 -41.72 0.10 -14.17
C GLN A 288 -42.19 0.97 -15.34
N ASN A 289 -42.14 0.46 -16.58
CA ASN A 289 -42.46 1.19 -17.81
C ASN A 289 -41.57 2.43 -18.05
N GLN A 290 -40.39 2.49 -17.42
CA GLN A 290 -39.41 3.56 -17.63
C GLN A 290 -38.44 3.17 -18.76
N LEU A 291 -38.98 3.08 -19.98
CA LEU A 291 -38.28 2.49 -21.13
C LEU A 291 -36.97 3.21 -21.51
N ARG A 292 -36.91 4.54 -21.40
CA ARG A 292 -35.68 5.31 -21.68
C ARG A 292 -34.56 4.92 -20.72
N SER A 293 -34.85 4.85 -19.42
CA SER A 293 -33.89 4.42 -18.41
C SER A 293 -33.44 2.99 -18.67
N ALA A 294 -34.37 2.07 -18.93
CA ALA A 294 -34.07 0.67 -19.24
C ALA A 294 -33.08 0.52 -20.41
N VAL A 295 -33.31 1.26 -21.51
CA VAL A 295 -32.41 1.25 -22.69
C VAL A 295 -31.00 1.71 -22.33
N ILE A 296 -30.84 2.77 -21.53
CA ILE A 296 -29.51 3.26 -21.09
C ILE A 296 -28.75 2.15 -20.36
N TYR A 297 -29.41 1.41 -19.47
CA TYR A 297 -28.79 0.31 -18.73
C TYR A 297 -28.45 -0.88 -19.64
N TYR A 298 -29.34 -1.23 -20.58
CA TYR A 298 -29.05 -2.28 -21.56
C TYR A 298 -27.89 -1.91 -22.48
N GLU A 299 -27.80 -0.67 -22.95
CA GLU A 299 -26.68 -0.20 -23.78
C GLU A 299 -25.33 -0.35 -23.06
N LYS A 300 -25.31 -0.09 -21.75
CA LYS A 300 -24.13 -0.35 -20.92
C LYS A 300 -23.87 -1.85 -20.78
N ALA A 301 -24.91 -2.67 -20.56
CA ALA A 301 -24.78 -4.12 -20.43
C ALA A 301 -24.28 -4.83 -21.72
N VAL A 302 -24.55 -4.26 -22.90
CA VAL A 302 -24.02 -4.78 -24.19
C VAL A 302 -22.49 -4.76 -24.25
N LYS A 303 -21.83 -3.91 -23.47
CA LYS A 303 -20.36 -3.87 -23.36
C LYS A 303 -19.78 -4.99 -22.49
N SER A 304 -20.62 -5.82 -21.88
CA SER A 304 -20.22 -6.97 -21.06
C SER A 304 -19.33 -7.94 -21.84
N SER A 305 -18.39 -8.57 -21.13
CA SER A 305 -17.60 -9.69 -21.65
C SER A 305 -18.38 -11.01 -21.73
N ASN A 306 -19.62 -11.04 -21.20
CA ASN A 306 -20.52 -12.17 -21.24
C ASN A 306 -21.43 -12.09 -22.47
N ASN A 307 -21.24 -13.00 -23.43
CA ASN A 307 -21.99 -13.03 -24.67
C ASN A 307 -23.50 -13.19 -24.45
N THR A 308 -23.92 -14.01 -23.48
CA THR A 308 -25.34 -14.21 -23.17
C THR A 308 -25.99 -12.91 -22.70
N ILE A 309 -25.35 -12.18 -21.79
CA ILE A 309 -25.85 -10.88 -21.32
C ILE A 309 -25.88 -9.85 -22.47
N LYS A 310 -24.83 -9.84 -23.31
CA LYS A 310 -24.77 -8.97 -24.48
C LYS A 310 -25.93 -9.23 -25.45
N GLU A 311 -26.23 -10.50 -25.75
CA GLU A 311 -27.33 -10.90 -26.61
C GLU A 311 -28.69 -10.52 -26.01
N LEU A 312 -28.93 -10.84 -24.74
CA LEU A 312 -30.18 -10.52 -24.04
C LEU A 312 -30.42 -9.01 -23.98
N ALA A 313 -29.41 -8.21 -23.63
CA ALA A 313 -29.51 -6.75 -23.60
C ALA A 313 -29.83 -6.19 -25.01
N THR A 314 -29.16 -6.70 -26.05
CA THR A 314 -29.42 -6.30 -27.44
C THR A 314 -30.85 -6.62 -27.87
N GLN A 315 -31.36 -7.81 -27.52
CA GLN A 315 -32.74 -8.20 -27.82
C GLN A 315 -33.75 -7.28 -27.14
N ARG A 316 -33.52 -6.92 -25.88
CA ARG A 316 -34.39 -6.00 -25.12
C ARG A 316 -34.42 -4.60 -25.72
N ILE A 317 -33.26 -4.03 -26.08
CA ILE A 317 -33.18 -2.73 -26.78
C ILE A 317 -34.01 -2.76 -28.06
N ASN A 318 -33.85 -3.80 -28.87
CA ASN A 318 -34.59 -3.96 -30.12
C ASN A 318 -36.11 -4.09 -29.88
N ALA A 319 -36.54 -4.83 -28.85
CA ALA A 319 -37.94 -4.95 -28.49
C ALA A 319 -38.56 -3.59 -28.09
N ILE A 320 -37.87 -2.81 -27.26
CA ILE A 320 -38.31 -1.47 -26.84
C ILE A 320 -38.35 -0.49 -28.02
N SER A 321 -37.39 -0.55 -28.93
CA SER A 321 -37.37 0.30 -30.13
C SER A 321 -38.59 0.05 -31.04
N LYS A 322 -39.03 -1.21 -31.18
CA LYS A 322 -40.22 -1.59 -31.95
C LYS A 322 -41.53 -1.12 -31.31
N LEU A 323 -41.56 -0.98 -29.99
CA LEU A 323 -42.70 -0.42 -29.26
C LEU A 323 -42.81 1.10 -29.40
N SER A 324 -41.70 1.78 -29.69
CA SER A 324 -41.63 3.24 -29.80
C SER A 324 -41.71 3.76 -31.25
N THR A 325 -41.54 2.91 -32.27
CA THR A 325 -41.95 3.24 -33.64
C THR A 325 -43.48 3.37 -33.70
N PRO A 326 -44.04 4.52 -34.13
CA PRO A 326 -45.49 4.70 -34.19
C PRO A 326 -46.09 3.65 -35.13
N ARG A 327 -47.00 2.81 -34.61
CA ARG A 327 -47.94 2.07 -35.46
C ARG A 327 -48.61 3.10 -36.35
N GLY A 328 -48.41 2.97 -37.65
CA GLY A 328 -49.00 3.85 -38.65
C GLY A 328 -50.50 4.04 -38.42
N ASN A 329 -50.90 5.31 -38.40
CA ASN A 329 -52.21 5.87 -38.70
C ASN A 329 -53.44 5.09 -38.23
N THR A 330 -53.95 5.46 -37.05
CA THR A 330 -55.40 5.63 -36.90
C THR A 330 -55.71 7.11 -36.74
N THR A 331 -56.65 7.55 -37.57
CA THR A 331 -57.15 8.89 -37.80
C THR A 331 -57.48 9.65 -36.50
N PRO A 332 -57.22 10.97 -36.41
CA PRO A 332 -57.56 11.74 -35.22
C PRO A 332 -59.07 11.99 -35.16
N THR A 333 -59.77 11.33 -34.24
CA THR A 333 -61.11 11.76 -33.84
C THR A 333 -60.98 12.89 -32.83
N THR A 334 -61.34 14.09 -33.27
CA THR A 334 -61.54 15.29 -32.46
C THR A 334 -62.42 15.03 -31.23
N ARG A 335 -61.92 15.33 -30.03
CA ARG A 335 -62.77 15.77 -28.92
C ARG A 335 -62.00 16.57 -27.84
N ASN A 336 -62.27 17.87 -27.86
CA ASN A 336 -62.43 18.84 -26.77
C ASN A 336 -61.41 18.87 -25.60
N LYS A 337 -60.64 19.97 -25.59
CA LYS A 337 -60.11 20.64 -24.38
C LYS A 337 -61.25 21.08 -23.45
N PRO A 338 -61.04 21.01 -22.14
CA PRO A 338 -61.36 22.13 -21.25
C PRO A 338 -60.10 22.86 -20.78
N LYS A 339 -60.30 24.15 -20.55
CA LYS A 339 -59.32 25.15 -20.11
C LYS A 339 -58.86 24.86 -18.68
N GLU A 340 -57.57 25.12 -18.42
CA GLU A 340 -57.13 25.59 -17.11
C GLU A 340 -56.25 26.83 -17.27
N THR A 341 -56.48 27.73 -16.33
CA THR A 341 -56.19 29.15 -16.31
C THR A 341 -54.74 29.47 -16.00
N SER A 342 -54.27 30.52 -16.65
CA SER A 342 -53.05 31.27 -16.33
C SER A 342 -52.97 31.61 -14.85
N ASN A 343 -51.82 31.39 -14.22
CA ASN A 343 -51.30 32.39 -13.29
C ASN A 343 -49.78 32.54 -13.35
N LYS A 344 -49.40 33.80 -13.17
CA LYS A 344 -48.18 34.50 -13.56
C LYS A 344 -46.96 34.15 -12.69
N LEU A 345 -45.79 34.26 -13.33
CA LEU A 345 -44.48 34.46 -12.72
C LEU A 345 -44.47 35.62 -11.70
N GLN A 346 -43.74 35.44 -10.60
CA GLN A 346 -42.91 36.48 -9.99
C GLN A 346 -41.52 35.93 -9.66
N SER A 347 -40.51 36.53 -10.28
CA SER A 347 -39.12 36.65 -9.82
C SER A 347 -39.07 37.49 -8.54
N GLY A 348 -38.13 37.38 -7.61
CA GLY A 348 -36.90 36.61 -7.48
C GLY A 348 -36.19 37.11 -6.21
N ASP A 349 -35.10 36.47 -5.80
CA ASP A 349 -34.00 37.13 -5.08
C ASP A 349 -32.76 36.23 -5.05
N LYS A 350 -31.60 36.85 -5.28
CA LYS A 350 -30.24 36.28 -5.23
C LYS A 350 -29.73 36.30 -3.80
N VAL A 351 -29.11 35.22 -3.27
CA VAL A 351 -28.01 35.31 -2.30
C VAL A 351 -27.07 34.07 -2.36
N ASP A 352 -25.78 34.40 -2.41
CA ASP A 352 -24.51 33.71 -2.11
C ASP A 352 -24.25 32.20 -2.31
N THR A 353 -23.18 31.96 -3.08
CA THR A 353 -22.45 30.70 -3.20
C THR A 353 -21.31 30.63 -2.17
N THR A 354 -21.51 29.88 -1.10
CA THR A 354 -20.40 29.23 -0.37
C THR A 354 -20.89 27.90 0.21
N THR A 355 -20.06 26.85 0.08
CA THR A 355 -20.16 25.46 0.59
C THR A 355 -20.80 24.44 -0.38
N PRO A 356 -20.07 23.40 -0.86
CA PRO A 356 -20.70 22.24 -1.45
C PRO A 356 -21.16 21.32 -0.31
N ALA A 357 -22.47 21.37 -0.03
CA ALA A 357 -23.13 20.36 0.79
C ALA A 357 -23.22 19.05 -0.01
N THR A 358 -22.76 17.97 0.62
CA THR A 358 -22.89 16.59 0.18
C THR A 358 -24.37 16.23 0.11
N GLU A 359 -24.98 16.27 -1.08
CA GLU A 359 -26.27 15.60 -1.30
C GLU A 359 -26.00 14.11 -1.48
N GLU A 360 -26.11 13.36 -0.38
CA GLU A 360 -26.30 11.91 -0.45
C GLU A 360 -27.59 11.64 -1.22
N GLY A 361 -27.45 10.98 -2.38
CA GLY A 361 -28.59 10.45 -3.13
C GLY A 361 -29.38 9.44 -2.28
N PRO A 362 -30.66 9.19 -2.63
CA PRO A 362 -31.58 8.46 -1.76
C PRO A 362 -31.05 7.07 -1.42
N LEU A 363 -30.96 6.79 -0.12
CA LEU A 363 -30.63 5.48 0.44
C LEU A 363 -31.69 4.47 -0.01
N ILE A 364 -31.29 3.50 -0.83
CA ILE A 364 -32.15 2.40 -1.26
C ILE A 364 -32.07 1.31 -0.19
N ALA A 365 -33.19 1.07 0.50
CA ALA A 365 -33.32 -0.04 1.45
C ALA A 365 -33.23 -1.39 0.71
N PRO A 366 -32.59 -2.42 1.30
CA PRO A 366 -32.53 -3.74 0.71
C PRO A 366 -33.95 -4.35 0.59
N PRO A 367 -34.21 -5.18 -0.43
CA PRO A 367 -35.51 -5.82 -0.60
C PRO A 367 -35.81 -6.79 0.54
N ASP A 368 -37.07 -6.82 0.98
CA ASP A 368 -37.55 -7.78 1.97
C ASP A 368 -37.29 -9.22 1.47
N GLY A 369 -36.66 -10.01 2.34
CA GLY A 369 -36.32 -11.41 2.07
C GLY A 369 -37.55 -12.31 1.91
N PRO A 370 -37.35 -13.54 1.39
CA PRO A 370 -38.43 -14.42 0.95
C PRO A 370 -39.42 -14.83 2.04
#